data_AF-A0A672JJQ4-F1
#
_entry.id   AF-A0A672JJQ4-F1
#
_cell.length_a   1.000
_cell.length_b   1.000
_cell.length_c   1.000
_cell.angle_alpha   90.00
_cell.angle_beta   90.00
_cell.angle_gamma   90.00
#
_symmetry.space_group_name_H-M   'P 1'
#
loop_
_entity.id
_entity.type
_entity.pdbx_description
1 polymer ?
#
loop_
_entity_poly.entity_id
_entity_poly.type
_entity_poly.pdbx_seq_one_letter_code
_entity_poly.pdbx_strand_id
1 'polypeptide(L)'
;MQQLQFSLDISLHFIQEVFIKIDFMLRLLSNIFYQYVVSEIKCSHKIPSYNHILWYKQGKDKALQLLGYLNLNSVNVESEMNGKISFIGDGRNDGSLSISDLRLNDSAVYFCAASLHSAAHLSGVKTKTS
;
A
#
# COMPACT_ATOMS: atom_id res chain seq x y z
N MET A 1 22.81 12.09 -5.49
CA MET A 1 22.97 10.88 -4.65
C MET A 1 22.29 11.09 -3.31
N GLN A 2 20.95 10.95 -3.26
CA GLN A 2 20.15 11.08 -2.04
C GLN A 2 19.11 9.93 -1.97
N GLN A 3 19.55 8.71 -2.28
CA GLN A 3 18.65 7.57 -2.46
C GLN A 3 18.85 6.43 -1.45
N LEU A 4 19.61 6.63 -0.36
CA LEU A 4 20.00 5.52 0.53
C LEU A 4 20.03 5.93 2.02
N GLN A 5 18.94 6.48 2.54
CA GLN A 5 18.80 6.59 4.00
C GLN A 5 17.38 6.46 4.58
N PHE A 6 16.41 5.99 3.79
CA PHE A 6 15.06 5.68 4.30
C PHE A 6 14.85 4.19 4.60
N SER A 7 15.91 3.38 4.58
CA SER A 7 15.86 2.01 5.09
C SER A 7 16.31 1.98 6.55
N LEU A 8 15.43 1.45 7.42
CA LEU A 8 15.72 0.80 8.71
C LEU A 8 15.44 1.54 10.04
N ASP A 9 14.45 2.45 10.13
CA ASP A 9 13.96 2.84 11.48
C ASP A 9 12.52 3.41 11.54
N ILE A 10 11.58 2.81 10.79
CA ILE A 10 10.14 2.96 11.08
C ILE A 10 9.62 1.57 11.39
N SER A 11 9.35 1.33 12.67
CA SER A 11 8.84 0.09 13.24
C SER A 11 7.84 -0.63 12.31
N LEU A 12 8.31 -1.74 11.73
CA LEU A 12 7.58 -2.78 11.01
C LEU A 12 6.48 -3.42 11.89
N HIS A 13 5.43 -2.67 12.23
CA HIS A 13 4.35 -3.21 13.09
C HIS A 13 3.12 -3.73 12.35
N PHE A 14 2.95 -3.44 11.05
CA PHE A 14 1.99 -4.15 10.20
C PHE A 14 2.22 -3.83 8.72
N ILE A 15 3.05 -4.62 8.04
CA ILE A 15 3.02 -4.68 6.57
C ILE A 15 2.22 -5.92 6.21
N GLN A 16 1.02 -5.74 5.66
CA GLN A 16 0.26 -6.86 5.10
C GLN A 16 0.65 -6.97 3.63
N GLU A 17 1.27 -8.09 3.26
CA GLU A 17 1.56 -8.41 1.86
C GLU A 17 0.31 -9.00 1.24
N VAL A 18 -0.19 -8.38 0.16
CA VAL A 18 -1.24 -8.98 -0.68
C VAL A 18 -0.66 -9.22 -2.07
N PHE A 19 -0.54 -10.49 -2.44
CA PHE A 19 -0.16 -10.88 -3.78
C PHE A 19 -1.37 -10.75 -4.72
N ILE A 20 -1.47 -9.66 -5.48
CA ILE A 20 -2.22 -9.71 -6.74
C ILE A 20 -1.34 -10.42 -7.77
N LYS A 21 -1.27 -11.75 -7.66
CA LYS A 21 -0.86 -12.55 -8.81
C LYS A 21 -2.07 -12.66 -9.72
N ILE A 22 -2.09 -11.85 -10.79
CA ILE A 22 -2.93 -12.11 -11.98
C ILE A 22 -2.63 -13.53 -12.57
N ASP A 23 -1.61 -14.22 -12.04
CA ASP A 23 -1.11 -15.52 -12.47
C ASP A 23 -1.95 -16.75 -12.02
N PHE A 24 -2.95 -16.65 -11.13
CA PHE A 24 -3.81 -17.80 -10.80
C PHE A 24 -5.06 -17.94 -11.70
N MET A 25 -5.38 -16.92 -12.51
CA MET A 25 -6.61 -16.86 -13.32
C MET A 25 -6.38 -16.65 -14.83
N LEU A 26 -5.15 -16.77 -15.34
CA LEU A 26 -4.91 -16.97 -16.77
C LEU A 26 -4.81 -18.45 -17.17
N ARG A 27 -4.84 -19.40 -16.21
CA ARG A 27 -4.52 -20.80 -16.52
C ARG A 27 -5.67 -21.75 -16.80
N LEU A 28 -6.94 -21.38 -16.65
CA LEU A 28 -8.00 -22.35 -16.94
C LEU A 28 -9.11 -21.95 -17.92
N LEU A 29 -9.66 -20.74 -17.97
CA LEU A 29 -10.79 -20.51 -18.90
C LEU A 29 -10.88 -19.07 -19.43
N SER A 30 -11.17 -18.98 -20.73
CA SER A 30 -11.87 -17.90 -21.43
C SER A 30 -11.05 -16.85 -22.19
N ASN A 31 -10.69 -17.23 -23.41
CA ASN A 31 -10.73 -16.37 -24.59
C ASN A 31 -12.14 -15.77 -24.87
N ILE A 32 -12.99 -15.42 -23.88
CA ILE A 32 -14.41 -15.09 -24.15
C ILE A 32 -14.99 -13.85 -23.43
N PHE A 33 -14.48 -13.34 -22.30
CA PHE A 33 -15.11 -12.15 -21.68
C PHE A 33 -14.13 -11.07 -21.23
N TYR A 34 -14.00 -10.04 -22.06
CA TYR A 34 -13.42 -8.74 -21.74
C TYR A 34 -14.43 -7.98 -20.86
N GLN A 35 -14.38 -8.17 -19.54
CA GLN A 35 -15.21 -7.42 -18.60
C GLN A 35 -14.33 -6.58 -17.68
N TYR A 36 -14.73 -5.33 -17.46
CA TYR A 36 -14.19 -4.45 -16.43
C TYR A 36 -14.28 -5.13 -15.06
N VAL A 37 -13.16 -5.68 -14.58
CA VAL A 37 -13.03 -6.24 -13.23
C VAL A 37 -12.35 -5.20 -12.37
N VAL A 38 -13.05 -4.71 -11.34
CA VAL A 38 -12.42 -3.97 -10.23
C VAL A 38 -11.91 -5.00 -9.23
N SER A 39 -10.59 -5.04 -8.99
CA SER A 39 -10.05 -5.80 -7.86
C SER A 39 -9.99 -4.92 -6.64
N GLU A 40 -10.58 -5.38 -5.53
CA GLU A 40 -10.49 -4.73 -4.23
C GLU A 40 -9.44 -5.44 -3.36
N ILE A 41 -8.49 -4.68 -2.82
CA ILE A 41 -7.52 -5.14 -1.82
C ILE A 41 -7.88 -4.49 -0.49
N LYS A 42 -8.06 -5.29 0.56
CA LYS A 42 -8.40 -4.79 1.90
C LYS A 42 -7.19 -4.81 2.82
N CYS A 43 -7.08 -3.78 3.65
CA CYS A 43 -6.09 -3.64 4.71
C CYS A 43 -6.80 -3.18 5.99
N SER A 44 -6.37 -3.69 7.14
CA SER A 44 -6.89 -3.22 8.43
C SER A 44 -5.80 -3.28 9.50
N HIS A 45 -5.89 -2.40 10.49
CA HIS A 45 -5.05 -2.40 11.68
C HIS A 45 -5.87 -2.04 12.92
N LYS A 46 -5.31 -2.32 14.11
CA LYS A 46 -5.95 -2.01 15.41
C LYS A 46 -5.09 -1.13 16.30
N ILE A 47 -4.08 -0.47 15.71
CA ILE A 47 -3.12 0.39 16.42
C ILE A 47 -3.80 1.75 16.69
N PRO A 48 -4.14 2.10 17.95
CA PRO A 48 -5.01 3.25 18.22
C PRO A 48 -4.43 4.62 17.85
N SER A 49 -3.10 4.76 17.84
CA SER A 49 -2.43 6.01 17.49
C SER A 49 -2.26 6.19 15.99
N TYR A 50 -2.46 5.15 15.19
CA TYR A 50 -2.22 5.23 13.75
C TYR A 50 -3.46 5.81 13.07
N ASN A 51 -3.21 6.72 12.14
CA ASN A 51 -4.25 7.46 11.43
C ASN A 51 -4.03 7.46 9.91
N HIS A 52 -3.02 6.73 9.43
CA HIS A 52 -2.74 6.54 8.02
C HIS A 52 -2.78 5.07 7.64
N ILE A 53 -3.31 4.80 6.45
CA ILE A 53 -3.08 3.56 5.70
C ILE A 53 -2.46 3.96 4.37
N LEU A 54 -1.21 3.55 4.15
CA LEU A 54 -0.44 3.80 2.93
C LEU A 54 -0.46 2.57 2.05
N TRP A 55 -0.55 2.78 0.73
CA TRP A 55 -0.56 1.72 -0.27
C TRP A 55 0.65 1.82 -1.19
N TYR A 56 1.32 0.70 -1.39
CA TYR A 56 2.48 0.59 -2.27
C TYR A 56 2.29 -0.51 -3.31
N LYS A 57 2.87 -0.30 -4.47
CA LYS A 57 3.07 -1.31 -5.51
C LYS A 57 4.54 -1.65 -5.61
N GLN A 58 4.87 -2.93 -5.65
CA GLN A 58 6.21 -3.40 -5.96
C GLN A 58 6.19 -4.10 -7.32
N GLY A 59 6.84 -3.46 -8.29
CA GLY A 59 7.04 -3.99 -9.63
C GLY A 59 8.19 -5.01 -9.68
N LYS A 60 8.58 -5.38 -10.90
CA LYS A 60 9.69 -6.31 -11.16
C LYS A 60 11.06 -5.74 -10.75
N ASP A 61 11.17 -4.42 -10.73
CA ASP A 61 12.34 -3.65 -10.26
C ASP A 61 12.52 -3.72 -8.74
N LYS A 62 11.56 -4.32 -8.02
CA LYS A 62 11.53 -4.49 -6.56
C LYS A 62 11.48 -3.17 -5.77
N ALA A 63 11.44 -2.04 -6.45
CA ALA A 63 11.25 -0.74 -5.82
C ALA A 63 9.79 -0.60 -5.36
N LEU A 64 9.59 -0.03 -4.17
CA LEU A 64 8.25 0.32 -3.69
C LEU A 64 7.86 1.67 -4.28
N GLN A 65 6.79 1.67 -5.07
CA GLN A 65 6.14 2.88 -5.53
C GLN A 65 4.94 3.18 -4.62
N LEU A 66 4.92 4.36 -4.03
CA LEU A 66 3.74 4.85 -3.31
C LEU A 66 2.61 5.08 -4.32
N LEU A 67 1.42 4.57 -4.01
CA LEU A 67 0.21 4.78 -4.80
C LEU A 67 -0.65 5.91 -4.21
N GLY A 68 -0.58 6.06 -2.90
CA GLY A 68 -1.29 7.06 -2.12
C GLY A 68 -1.66 6.51 -0.74
N TYR A 69 -2.53 7.22 -0.03
CA TYR A 69 -2.87 6.91 1.35
C TYR A 69 -4.24 7.45 1.78
N LEU A 70 -4.79 6.82 2.81
CA LEU A 70 -5.85 7.37 3.65
C LEU A 70 -5.20 8.10 4.82
N ASN A 71 -5.66 9.32 5.12
CA ASN A 71 -5.36 10.07 6.34
C ASN A 71 -6.69 10.35 7.05
N LEU A 72 -6.97 9.65 8.15
CA LEU A 72 -8.33 9.58 8.70
C LEU A 72 -9.30 9.22 7.55
N ASN A 73 -10.29 10.06 7.28
CA ASN A 73 -11.27 9.86 6.21
C ASN A 73 -10.88 10.59 4.90
N SER A 74 -9.71 11.23 4.85
CA SER A 74 -9.21 11.93 3.66
C SER A 74 -8.43 10.99 2.75
N VAL A 75 -8.83 10.97 1.48
CA VAL A 75 -8.19 10.18 0.42
C VAL A 75 -7.12 11.03 -0.28
N ASN A 76 -5.90 10.51 -0.39
CA ASN A 76 -4.80 11.13 -1.13
C ASN A 76 -4.27 10.12 -2.14
N VAL A 77 -4.40 10.42 -3.43
CA VAL A 77 -3.91 9.57 -4.53
C VAL A 77 -2.73 10.27 -5.18
N GLU A 78 -1.65 9.53 -5.44
CA GLU A 78 -0.50 10.07 -6.17
C GLU A 78 -0.91 10.47 -7.59
N SER A 79 -0.33 11.56 -8.08
CA SER A 79 -0.77 12.21 -9.33
C SER A 79 -0.74 11.28 -10.54
N GLU A 80 0.25 10.39 -10.59
CA GLU A 80 0.50 9.38 -11.61
C GLU A 80 -0.55 8.26 -11.61
N MET A 81 -1.33 8.14 -10.53
CA MET A 81 -2.34 7.09 -10.32
C MET A 81 -3.77 7.60 -10.44
N ASN A 82 -3.96 8.90 -10.71
CA ASN A 82 -5.28 9.51 -10.83
C ASN A 82 -6.15 8.79 -11.87
N GLY A 83 -7.37 8.42 -11.48
CA GLY A 83 -8.34 7.71 -12.32
C GLY A 83 -8.07 6.21 -12.50
N LYS A 84 -6.87 5.72 -12.15
CA LYS A 84 -6.53 4.29 -12.21
C LYS A 84 -6.86 3.56 -10.91
N ILE A 85 -6.69 4.22 -9.77
CA ILE A 85 -6.95 3.66 -8.45
C ILE A 85 -7.89 4.53 -7.64
N SER A 86 -8.52 3.94 -6.64
CA SER A 86 -9.26 4.66 -5.62
C SER A 86 -9.12 3.99 -4.25
N PHE A 87 -9.28 4.79 -3.20
CA PHE A 87 -9.27 4.32 -1.82
C PHE A 87 -10.63 4.56 -1.16
N ILE A 88 -11.06 3.61 -0.32
CA ILE A 88 -12.25 3.73 0.52
C ILE A 88 -11.84 3.31 1.94
N GLY A 89 -12.25 4.04 2.97
CA GLY A 89 -12.07 3.62 4.35
C GLY A 89 -11.69 4.74 5.31
N ASP A 90 -11.12 4.34 6.44
CA ASP A 90 -10.63 5.20 7.52
C ASP A 90 -9.22 4.76 7.92
N GLY A 91 -8.24 5.65 7.73
CA GLY A 91 -6.83 5.40 8.04
C GLY A 91 -6.55 5.06 9.51
N ARG A 92 -7.55 5.06 10.40
CA ARG A 92 -7.43 4.60 11.79
C ARG A 92 -7.72 3.11 11.99
N ASN A 93 -8.44 2.47 11.07
CA ASN A 93 -8.95 1.11 11.27
C ASN A 93 -8.78 0.24 10.02
N ASP A 94 -9.29 0.68 8.88
CA ASP A 94 -9.36 -0.15 7.68
C ASP A 94 -9.49 0.67 6.40
N GLY A 95 -9.00 0.10 5.31
CA GLY A 95 -9.07 0.71 4.00
C GLY A 95 -9.02 -0.33 2.89
N SER A 96 -9.62 0.03 1.78
CA SER A 96 -9.64 -0.74 0.54
C SER A 96 -8.97 0.04 -0.58
N LEU A 97 -8.10 -0.62 -1.34
CA LEU A 97 -7.58 -0.16 -2.63
C LEU A 97 -8.36 -0.83 -3.75
N SER A 98 -8.97 -0.04 -4.62
CA SER A 98 -9.57 -0.50 -5.88
C SER A 98 -8.68 -0.13 -7.05
N ILE A 99 -8.48 -1.07 -7.97
CA ILE A 99 -7.76 -0.85 -9.24
C ILE A 99 -8.76 -1.01 -10.38
N SER A 100 -8.94 0.05 -11.17
CA SER A 100 -9.82 0.07 -12.34
C SER A 100 -9.11 -0.46 -13.57
N ASP A 101 -9.85 -1.09 -14.50
CA ASP A 101 -9.33 -1.56 -15.79
C ASP A 101 -8.05 -2.40 -15.64
N LEU A 102 -8.11 -3.49 -14.88
CA LEU A 102 -6.95 -4.36 -14.60
C LEU A 102 -6.28 -4.87 -15.88
N ARG A 103 -4.98 -4.62 -16.00
CA ARG A 103 -4.14 -5.03 -17.11
C ARG A 103 -2.97 -5.89 -16.63
N LEU A 104 -2.30 -6.56 -17.56
CA LEU A 104 -1.13 -7.39 -17.25
C LEU A 104 -0.01 -6.62 -16.55
N ASN A 105 0.13 -5.31 -16.81
CA ASN A 105 1.12 -4.44 -16.17
C ASN A 105 0.74 -4.01 -14.73
N ASP A 106 -0.50 -4.28 -14.31
CA ASP A 106 -0.94 -4.11 -12.93
C ASP A 106 -0.55 -5.30 -12.06
N SER A 107 -0.11 -6.42 -12.65
CA SER A 107 0.45 -7.56 -11.92
C SER A 107 1.69 -7.14 -11.13
N ALA A 108 1.58 -7.18 -9.81
CA ALA A 108 2.59 -6.72 -8.86
C ALA A 108 2.27 -7.25 -7.46
N VAL A 109 3.21 -7.10 -6.53
CA VAL A 109 2.92 -7.27 -5.11
C VAL A 109 2.43 -5.94 -4.57
N TYR A 110 1.30 -5.95 -3.87
CA TYR A 110 0.73 -4.76 -3.26
C TYR A 110 0.92 -4.86 -1.75
N PHE A 111 1.37 -3.76 -1.16
CA PHE A 111 1.60 -3.67 0.27
C PHE A 111 0.71 -2.58 0.84
N CYS A 112 0.17 -2.82 2.03
CA CYS A 112 -0.34 -1.75 2.87
C CYS A 112 0.50 -1.60 4.13
N ALA A 113 0.62 -0.37 4.61
CA ALA A 113 1.27 -0.06 5.88
C ALA A 113 0.41 0.92 6.66
N ALA A 114 0.23 0.69 7.96
CA ALA A 114 -0.40 1.64 8.85
C ALA A 114 0.66 2.55 9.49
N SER A 115 0.35 3.84 9.68
CA SER A 115 1.31 4.82 10.25
C SER A 115 0.63 5.88 11.11
N LEU A 116 1.39 6.47 12.03
CA LEU A 116 1.05 7.70 12.73
C LEU A 116 1.66 8.89 11.98
N HIS A 117 0.85 9.91 11.67
CA HIS A 117 1.35 11.18 11.17
C HIS A 117 1.99 11.99 12.27
N SER A 118 3.23 11.66 12.61
CA SER A 118 4.18 12.57 13.23
C SER A 118 5.56 11.97 13.12
N ALA A 119 6.48 12.71 12.50
CA ALA A 119 7.88 12.66 12.88
C ALA A 119 8.03 13.23 14.30
N ALA A 120 7.43 12.57 15.30
CA ALA A 120 7.68 12.85 16.70
C ALA A 120 8.87 12.00 17.11
N HIS A 121 10.04 12.60 16.93
CA HIS A 121 11.29 12.32 17.62
C HIS A 121 11.05 11.54 18.94
N LEU A 122 11.40 10.26 18.97
CA LEU A 122 11.62 9.54 20.22
C LEU A 122 12.92 10.08 20.85
N SER A 123 12.90 11.32 21.35
CA SER A 123 13.85 11.79 22.37
C SER A 123 13.60 10.94 23.61
N GLY A 124 14.31 9.82 23.73
CA GLY A 124 14.14 9.00 24.92
C GLY A 124 14.94 7.71 25.00
N VAL A 125 15.63 7.27 23.94
CA VAL A 125 16.48 6.07 24.05
C VAL A 125 17.94 6.48 24.17
N LYS A 126 18.43 6.58 25.41
CA LYS A 126 19.87 6.56 25.66
C LYS A 126 20.39 5.17 25.26
N THR A 127 21.11 5.09 24.14
CA THR A 127 21.87 3.89 23.80
C THR A 127 23.11 3.84 24.68
N LYS A 128 23.23 2.76 25.45
CA LYS A 128 24.44 2.44 26.22
C LYS A 128 25.37 1.70 25.26
N THR A 129 26.39 2.39 24.78
CA THR A 129 27.51 1.79 24.03
C THR A 129 28.37 0.97 24.99
N SER A 130 28.65 -0.27 24.61
CA SER A 130 29.83 -1.01 25.03
C SER A 130 30.47 -1.66 23.81
#